data_AF-A0A3B4YPW4-F1
#
_entry.id   AF-A0A3B4YPW4-F1
#
_cell.length_a   1.000
_cell.length_b   1.000
_cell.length_c   1.000
_cell.angle_alpha   90.00
_cell.angle_beta   90.00
_cell.angle_gamma   90.00
#
_symmetry.space_group_name_H-M   'P 1'
#
loop_
_entity.id
_entity.type
_entity.pdbx_description
1 polymer ?
#
loop_
_entity_poly.entity_id
_entity_poly.type
_entity_poly.pdbx_seq_one_letter_code
_entity_poly.pdbx_strand_id
1 'polypeptide(L)'
;MLNGGREGLFELGQQLQQQGEYQAALHCFLSCLLGLTHVQSFTSLPNCLHQIAELFITEKNGKALQFIQAEKMFYEVALIELTALQGSTPQEEATLGSAGWTTPEELSEQASQAQHLERLAQLCIMSKPHLALEYSGKATKIHQRAFGNDHPITARSLELMATVYAEIGKTEYSSLGQCVSALSKRFAAAESIRDTVNGLPHSHREKHSEIRHRKDTHHQQEDTPKP
;
A
#
# COMPACT_ATOMS: atom_id res chain seq x y z
N MET A 1 -22.04 -1.28 11.52
CA MET A 1 -22.06 -2.29 10.45
C MET A 1 -21.30 -1.71 9.27
N LEU A 2 -20.10 -2.21 8.97
CA LEU A 2 -19.33 -1.79 7.80
C LEU A 2 -19.88 -2.55 6.58
N ASN A 3 -20.84 -1.94 5.88
CA ASN A 3 -21.56 -2.55 4.76
C ASN A 3 -20.75 -2.57 3.44
N GLY A 4 -19.43 -2.36 3.45
CA GLY A 4 -18.64 -2.07 2.24
C GLY A 4 -17.51 -3.05 1.90
N GLY A 5 -17.43 -4.23 2.53
CA GLY A 5 -16.32 -5.17 2.27
C GLY A 5 -14.94 -4.54 2.53
N ARG A 6 -13.93 -4.91 1.73
CA ARG A 6 -12.56 -4.36 1.85
C ARG A 6 -12.48 -2.88 1.46
N GLU A 7 -13.26 -2.45 0.46
CA GLU A 7 -13.27 -1.05 0.01
C GLU A 7 -13.83 -0.11 1.07
N GLY A 8 -14.96 -0.46 1.70
CA GLY A 8 -15.52 0.36 2.78
C GLY A 8 -14.61 0.42 4.02
N LEU A 9 -13.81 -0.63 4.26
CA LEU A 9 -12.81 -0.62 5.32
C LEU A 9 -11.60 0.27 4.98
N PHE A 10 -11.19 0.28 3.71
CA PHE A 10 -10.16 1.17 3.21
C PHE A 10 -10.59 2.65 3.29
N GLU A 11 -11.81 2.97 2.86
CA GLU A 11 -12.39 4.32 2.99
C GLU A 11 -12.48 4.78 4.45
N LEU A 12 -12.90 3.89 5.37
CA LEU A 12 -12.88 4.18 6.80
C LEU A 12 -11.46 4.51 7.29
N GLY A 13 -10.47 3.73 6.88
CA GLY A 13 -9.06 3.98 7.20
C GLY A 13 -8.61 5.37 6.73
N GLN A 14 -8.99 5.77 5.52
CA GLN A 14 -8.69 7.12 5.00
C GLN A 14 -9.35 8.22 5.83
N GLN A 15 -10.61 8.04 6.24
CA GLN A 15 -11.31 9.01 7.10
C GLN A 15 -10.63 9.16 8.47
N LEU A 16 -10.24 8.05 9.10
CA LEU A 16 -9.54 8.07 10.38
C LEU A 16 -8.17 8.74 10.26
N GLN A 17 -7.45 8.51 9.16
CA GLN A 17 -6.18 9.17 8.89
C GLN A 17 -6.32 10.70 8.77
N GLN A 18 -7.39 11.18 8.12
CA GLN A 18 -7.70 12.61 8.04
C GLN A 18 -8.05 13.23 9.40
N GLN A 19 -8.55 12.43 10.33
CA GLN A 19 -8.83 12.84 11.71
C GLN A 19 -7.58 12.80 12.62
N GLY A 20 -6.44 12.34 12.11
CA GLY A 20 -5.20 12.18 12.87
C GLY A 20 -5.10 10.88 13.66
N GLU A 21 -6.07 9.97 13.52
CA GLU A 21 -6.11 8.66 14.18
C GLU A 21 -5.28 7.63 13.40
N TYR A 22 -3.97 7.88 13.29
CA TYR A 22 -3.04 7.11 12.44
C TYR A 22 -2.97 5.62 12.80
N GLN A 23 -3.02 5.28 14.09
CA GLN A 23 -2.98 3.89 14.55
C GLN A 23 -4.25 3.14 14.15
N ALA A 24 -5.42 3.75 14.32
CA ALA A 24 -6.69 3.16 13.95
C ALA A 24 -6.81 3.02 12.41
N ALA A 25 -6.33 4.01 11.66
CA ALA A 25 -6.23 3.95 10.21
C ALA A 25 -5.34 2.79 9.75
N LEU A 26 -4.14 2.65 10.34
CA LEU A 26 -3.23 1.54 10.06
C LEU A 26 -3.90 0.18 10.31
N HIS A 27 -4.62 0.04 11.42
CA HIS A 27 -5.36 -1.19 11.72
C HIS A 27 -6.45 -1.48 10.68
N CYS A 28 -7.15 -0.46 10.19
CA CYS A 28 -8.13 -0.62 9.11
C CYS A 28 -7.44 -1.11 7.82
N PHE A 29 -6.35 -0.46 7.41
CA PHE A 29 -5.61 -0.83 6.20
C PHE A 29 -5.03 -2.25 6.27
N LEU A 30 -4.41 -2.63 7.39
CA LEU A 30 -3.91 -4.00 7.58
C LEU A 30 -5.04 -5.03 7.56
N SER A 31 -6.21 -4.66 8.11
CA SER A 31 -7.39 -5.51 8.08
C SER A 31 -7.94 -5.70 6.65
N CYS A 32 -7.75 -4.73 5.74
CA CYS A 32 -8.10 -4.89 4.33
C CYS A 32 -7.30 -6.02 3.65
N LEU A 33 -6.10 -6.33 4.14
CA LEU A 33 -5.22 -7.36 3.58
C LEU A 33 -5.46 -8.74 4.17
N LEU A 34 -6.12 -8.83 5.34
CA LEU A 34 -6.34 -10.10 6.01
C LEU A 34 -7.16 -11.04 5.12
N GLY A 35 -6.65 -12.25 4.91
CA GLY A 35 -7.29 -13.27 4.06
C GLY A 35 -7.47 -12.86 2.60
N LEU A 36 -6.64 -11.94 2.06
CA LEU A 36 -6.66 -11.62 0.64
C LEU A 36 -6.09 -12.78 -0.17
N THR A 37 -6.92 -13.43 -0.98
CA THR A 37 -6.53 -14.55 -1.86
C THR A 37 -6.44 -14.15 -3.32
N HIS A 38 -7.30 -13.23 -3.77
CA HIS A 38 -7.34 -12.74 -5.14
C HIS A 38 -7.16 -11.23 -5.17
N VAL A 39 -6.12 -10.77 -5.86
CA VAL A 39 -5.77 -9.35 -6.02
C VAL A 39 -6.90 -8.54 -6.65
N GLN A 40 -7.64 -9.14 -7.59
CA GLN A 40 -8.78 -8.51 -8.28
C GLN A 40 -9.98 -8.20 -7.38
N SER A 41 -10.05 -8.81 -6.18
CA SER A 41 -11.14 -8.58 -5.22
C SER A 41 -11.01 -7.27 -4.43
N PHE A 42 -9.87 -6.57 -4.58
CA PHE A 42 -9.59 -5.33 -3.88
C PHE A 42 -8.95 -4.33 -4.83
N THR A 43 -9.76 -3.41 -5.37
CA THR A 43 -9.33 -2.46 -6.39
C THR A 43 -8.38 -1.41 -5.82
N SER A 44 -8.57 -1.03 -4.56
CA SER A 44 -7.69 -0.10 -3.85
C SER A 44 -6.46 -0.77 -3.23
N LEU A 45 -6.14 -2.02 -3.58
CA LEU A 45 -4.98 -2.73 -3.04
C LEU A 45 -3.66 -1.95 -3.13
N PRO A 46 -3.23 -1.45 -4.30
CA PRO A 46 -1.96 -0.72 -4.39
C PRO A 46 -1.96 0.51 -3.47
N ASN A 47 -3.05 1.28 -3.44
CA ASN A 47 -3.21 2.42 -2.54
C ASN A 47 -3.16 2.00 -1.07
N CYS A 48 -3.77 0.87 -0.72
CA CYS A 48 -3.73 0.34 0.64
C CYS A 48 -2.31 -0.06 1.06
N LEU A 49 -1.55 -0.70 0.17
CA LEU A 49 -0.15 -1.05 0.41
C LEU A 49 0.69 0.22 0.58
N HIS A 50 0.45 1.24 -0.26
CA HIS A 50 1.09 2.54 -0.16
C HIS A 50 0.84 3.23 1.19
N GLN A 51 -0.43 3.37 1.61
CA GLN A 51 -0.78 4.01 2.88
C GLN A 51 -0.14 3.30 4.09
N ILE A 52 -0.07 1.96 4.06
CA ILE A 52 0.60 1.19 5.13
C ILE A 52 2.10 1.48 5.12
N ALA A 53 2.73 1.52 3.94
CA ALA A 53 4.14 1.84 3.81
C ALA A 53 4.45 3.23 4.37
N GLU A 54 3.67 4.27 4.02
CA GLU A 54 3.84 5.62 4.54
C GLU A 54 3.75 5.67 6.07
N LEU A 55 2.71 5.06 6.65
CA LEU A 55 2.55 5.02 8.10
C LEU A 55 3.75 4.32 8.77
N PHE A 56 4.20 3.19 8.22
CA PHE A 56 5.40 2.52 8.72
C PHE A 56 6.70 3.30 8.54
N ILE A 57 6.83 4.14 7.51
CA ILE A 57 7.96 5.06 7.37
C ILE A 57 7.95 6.09 8.51
N THR A 58 6.79 6.66 8.82
CA THR A 58 6.65 7.63 9.91
C THR A 58 7.00 7.01 11.27
N GLU A 59 6.60 5.76 11.49
CA GLU A 59 6.92 4.98 12.69
C GLU A 59 8.36 4.43 12.72
N LYS A 60 9.16 4.64 11.66
CA LYS A 60 10.51 4.05 11.50
C LYS A 60 10.49 2.52 11.61
N ASN A 61 9.46 1.90 11.06
CA ASN A 61 9.27 0.45 11.07
C ASN A 61 9.90 -0.19 9.82
N GLY A 62 10.77 -1.18 10.02
CA GLY A 62 11.46 -1.88 8.92
C GLY A 62 10.53 -2.62 7.96
N LYS A 63 9.28 -2.90 8.37
CA LYS A 63 8.27 -3.53 7.51
C LYS A 63 7.82 -2.65 6.35
N ALA A 64 8.04 -1.33 6.40
CA ALA A 64 7.71 -0.41 5.31
C ALA A 64 8.21 -0.94 3.96
N LEU A 65 9.44 -1.45 3.91
CA LEU A 65 10.05 -1.95 2.68
C LEU A 65 9.26 -3.10 2.04
N GLN A 66 8.64 -3.96 2.85
CA GLN A 66 7.87 -5.11 2.35
C GLN A 66 6.58 -4.66 1.66
N PHE A 67 5.90 -3.64 2.19
CA PHE A 67 4.69 -3.09 1.58
C PHE A 67 5.00 -2.36 0.27
N ILE A 68 6.12 -1.65 0.23
CA ILE A 68 6.63 -0.98 -0.98
C ILE A 68 6.97 -2.00 -2.06
N GLN A 69 7.60 -3.11 -1.68
CA GLN A 69 7.89 -4.21 -2.60
C GLN A 69 6.63 -4.96 -3.04
N ALA A 70 5.59 -5.02 -2.22
CA ALA A 70 4.32 -5.61 -2.62
C ALA A 70 3.56 -4.72 -3.62
N GLU A 71 3.51 -3.40 -3.37
CA GLU A 71 2.94 -2.40 -4.28
C GLU A 71 3.69 -2.39 -5.61
N LYS A 72 5.03 -2.26 -5.52
CA LYS A 72 6.01 -3.05 -6.28
C LYS A 72 5.50 -3.93 -7.41
N MET A 73 5.38 -5.18 -6.99
CA MET A 73 4.98 -6.34 -7.73
C MET A 73 3.57 -6.19 -8.30
N PHE A 74 2.65 -5.49 -7.63
CA PHE A 74 1.28 -5.29 -8.14
C PHE A 74 1.30 -4.61 -9.51
N TYR A 75 2.01 -3.49 -9.65
CA TYR A 75 2.07 -2.76 -10.92
C TYR A 75 2.84 -3.54 -12.00
N GLU A 76 3.91 -4.26 -11.62
CA GLU A 76 4.67 -5.10 -12.57
C GLU A 76 3.81 -6.26 -13.09
N VAL A 77 3.06 -6.94 -12.22
CA VAL A 77 2.16 -8.03 -12.61
C VAL A 77 1.01 -7.51 -13.48
N ALA A 78 0.39 -6.38 -13.12
CA ALA A 78 -0.67 -5.77 -13.92
C ALA A 78 -0.19 -5.40 -15.34
N LEU A 79 1.05 -4.92 -15.49
CA LEU A 79 1.65 -4.63 -16.80
C LEU A 79 1.90 -5.89 -17.62
N ILE A 80 2.35 -6.98 -16.98
CA ILE A 80 2.53 -8.28 -17.65
C ILE A 80 1.18 -8.83 -18.12
N GLU A 81 0.15 -8.80 -17.27
CA GLU A 81 -1.20 -9.25 -17.63
C GLU A 81 -1.75 -8.47 -18.83
N LEU A 82 -1.58 -7.15 -18.81
CA LEU A 82 -1.99 -6.27 -19.89
C LEU A 82 -1.28 -6.58 -21.23
N THR A 83 0.01 -6.90 -21.16
CA THR A 83 0.80 -7.28 -22.33
C THR A 83 0.41 -8.68 -22.82
N ALA A 84 0.09 -9.61 -21.92
CA ALA A 84 -0.34 -10.96 -22.27
C ALA A 84 -1.70 -10.98 -22.99
N LEU A 85 -2.62 -10.09 -22.60
CA LEU A 85 -3.91 -9.89 -23.28
C LEU A 85 -3.77 -9.41 -24.73
N GLN A 86 -2.63 -8.82 -25.12
CA GLN A 86 -2.34 -8.46 -26.51
C GLN A 86 -1.83 -9.66 -27.34
N GLY A 87 -1.25 -10.69 -26.70
CA GLY A 87 -0.61 -11.83 -27.38
C GLY A 87 -1.46 -13.10 -27.44
N SER A 88 -2.59 -13.16 -26.72
CA SER A 88 -3.38 -14.37 -26.59
C SER A 88 -4.88 -14.06 -26.60
N THR A 89 -5.52 -14.10 -27.78
CA THR A 89 -6.84 -14.74 -28.00
C THR A 89 -7.33 -14.52 -29.44
N PRO A 90 -7.40 -15.57 -30.27
CA PRO A 90 -8.51 -15.73 -31.20
C PRO A 90 -9.73 -16.22 -30.40
N GLN A 91 -10.80 -15.43 -30.37
CA GLN A 91 -12.20 -15.88 -30.30
C GLN A 91 -12.57 -16.97 -29.26
N GLU A 92 -13.12 -16.56 -28.12
CA GLU A 92 -14.04 -17.30 -27.22
C GLU A 92 -14.42 -16.30 -26.10
N GLU A 93 -15.65 -15.92 -25.75
CA GLU A 93 -17.00 -16.47 -25.84
C GLU A 93 -17.97 -15.25 -25.76
N ALA A 94 -19.11 -15.11 -26.44
CA ALA A 94 -20.17 -16.07 -26.71
C ALA A 94 -20.49 -16.95 -25.50
N THR A 95 -20.85 -16.36 -24.35
CA THR A 95 -21.92 -16.80 -23.42
C THR A 95 -21.81 -16.01 -22.10
N LEU A 96 -22.73 -15.06 -21.87
CA LEU A 96 -23.43 -14.83 -20.59
C LEU A 96 -24.30 -13.56 -20.65
N GLY A 97 -25.59 -13.79 -20.87
CA GLY A 97 -26.72 -13.17 -20.17
C GLY A 97 -26.75 -11.65 -19.91
N SER A 98 -27.64 -11.00 -20.66
CA SER A 98 -28.47 -9.88 -20.21
C SER A 98 -27.81 -8.51 -19.94
N ALA A 99 -27.68 -7.71 -21.01
CA ALA A 99 -28.06 -6.29 -20.97
C ALA A 99 -28.17 -5.74 -22.40
N GLY A 100 -29.41 -5.54 -22.86
CA GLY A 100 -29.77 -4.62 -23.95
C GLY A 100 -29.23 -4.97 -25.33
N TRP A 101 -30.11 -4.99 -26.33
CA TRP A 101 -29.68 -4.87 -27.72
C TRP A 101 -29.13 -3.45 -27.88
N THR A 102 -27.84 -3.23 -27.60
CA THR A 102 -27.19 -1.96 -27.97
C THR A 102 -27.14 -1.94 -29.49
N THR A 103 -27.82 -0.99 -30.11
CA THR A 103 -27.78 -0.89 -31.57
C THR A 103 -26.33 -0.61 -32.03
N PRO A 104 -25.96 -0.98 -33.26
CA PRO A 104 -24.62 -0.66 -33.79
C PRO A 104 -24.28 0.83 -33.72
N GLU A 105 -25.30 1.70 -33.77
CA GLU A 105 -25.17 3.15 -33.60
C GLU A 105 -24.82 3.54 -32.16
N GLU A 106 -25.44 2.93 -31.14
CA GLU A 106 -25.11 3.18 -29.74
C GLU A 106 -23.68 2.73 -29.37
N LEU A 107 -23.21 1.62 -29.96
CA LEU A 107 -21.82 1.16 -29.78
C LEU A 107 -20.81 2.12 -30.43
N SER A 108 -21.15 2.69 -31.59
CA SER A 108 -20.33 3.70 -32.27
C SER A 108 -20.26 5.01 -31.46
N GLU A 109 -21.38 5.45 -30.90
CA GLU A 109 -21.40 6.63 -30.02
C GLU A 109 -20.58 6.39 -28.74
N GLN A 110 -20.72 5.22 -28.11
CA GLN A 110 -19.89 4.84 -26.96
C GLN A 110 -18.40 4.80 -27.32
N ALA A 111 -18.03 4.25 -28.49
CA ALA A 111 -16.65 4.27 -28.95
C ALA A 111 -16.10 5.69 -29.14
N SER A 112 -16.92 6.63 -29.63
CA SER A 112 -16.51 8.05 -29.70
C SER A 112 -16.32 8.67 -28.31
N GLN A 113 -17.18 8.31 -27.35
CA GLN A 113 -17.04 8.73 -25.95
C GLN A 113 -15.76 8.18 -25.32
N ALA A 114 -15.36 6.96 -25.67
CA ALA A 114 -14.11 6.35 -25.21
C ALA A 114 -12.86 7.14 -25.65
N GLN A 115 -12.86 7.72 -26.86
CA GLN A 115 -11.76 8.60 -27.30
C GLN A 115 -11.64 9.87 -26.43
N HIS A 116 -12.77 10.43 -25.97
CA HIS A 116 -12.75 11.55 -25.03
C HIS A 116 -12.16 11.14 -23.68
N LEU A 117 -12.50 9.94 -23.19
CA LEU A 117 -11.92 9.38 -21.96
C LEU A 117 -10.41 9.16 -22.10
N GLU A 118 -9.92 8.64 -23.24
CA GLU A 118 -8.48 8.51 -23.49
C GLU A 118 -7.75 9.85 -23.44
N ARG A 119 -8.34 10.89 -24.05
CA ARG A 119 -7.77 12.24 -24.00
C ARG A 119 -7.74 12.78 -22.58
N LEU A 120 -8.78 12.56 -21.78
CA LEU A 120 -8.80 12.93 -20.36
C LEU A 120 -7.72 12.19 -19.57
N ALA A 121 -7.54 10.88 -19.83
CA ALA A 121 -6.48 10.09 -19.20
C ALA A 121 -5.09 10.66 -19.51
N GLN A 122 -4.81 10.99 -20.78
CA GLN A 122 -3.54 11.60 -21.20
C GLN A 122 -3.27 12.94 -20.52
N LEU A 123 -4.30 13.79 -20.34
CA LEU A 123 -4.15 15.06 -19.62
C LEU A 123 -3.91 14.86 -18.12
N CYS A 124 -4.46 13.80 -17.53
CA CYS A 124 -4.34 13.52 -16.11
C CYS A 124 -3.06 12.75 -15.76
N ILE A 125 -2.37 12.12 -16.73
CA ILE A 125 -1.31 11.13 -16.45
C ILE A 125 -0.18 11.66 -15.56
N MET A 126 0.19 12.93 -15.71
CA MET A 126 1.27 13.54 -14.91
C MET A 126 0.79 14.23 -13.62
N SER A 127 -0.50 14.54 -13.51
CA SER A 127 -1.04 15.35 -12.39
C SER A 127 -1.87 14.52 -11.42
N LYS A 128 -2.65 13.58 -11.93
CA LYS A 128 -3.57 12.70 -11.21
C LYS A 128 -3.54 11.31 -11.85
N PRO A 129 -2.44 10.56 -11.66
CA PRO A 129 -2.22 9.31 -12.39
C PRO A 129 -3.27 8.23 -12.05
N HIS A 130 -3.83 8.22 -10.84
CA HIS A 130 -4.97 7.36 -10.48
C HIS A 130 -6.27 7.72 -11.21
N LEU A 131 -6.54 9.01 -11.42
CA LEU A 131 -7.70 9.44 -12.21
C LEU A 131 -7.50 9.09 -13.69
N ALA A 132 -6.26 9.16 -14.19
CA ALA A 132 -5.92 8.68 -15.52
C ALA A 132 -6.15 7.16 -15.65
N LEU A 133 -5.95 6.38 -14.58
CA LEU A 133 -6.20 4.95 -14.57
C LEU A 133 -7.70 4.64 -14.72
N GLU A 134 -8.55 5.38 -14.02
CA GLU A 134 -10.00 5.24 -14.20
C GLU A 134 -10.46 5.53 -15.64
N TYR A 135 -9.99 6.64 -16.21
CA TYR A 135 -10.40 7.04 -17.56
C TYR A 135 -9.89 6.08 -18.62
N SER A 136 -8.62 5.67 -18.54
CA SER A 136 -8.02 4.70 -19.47
C SER A 136 -8.68 3.31 -19.34
N GLY A 137 -9.01 2.87 -18.13
CA GLY A 137 -9.76 1.63 -17.91
C GLY A 137 -11.17 1.66 -18.49
N LYS A 138 -11.92 2.76 -18.30
CA LYS A 138 -13.26 2.94 -18.88
C LYS A 138 -13.20 2.94 -20.41
N ALA A 139 -12.25 3.67 -21.01
CA ALA A 139 -12.06 3.71 -22.46
C ALA A 139 -11.76 2.32 -23.05
N THR A 140 -10.81 1.61 -22.45
CA THR A 140 -10.41 0.26 -22.88
C THR A 140 -11.60 -0.70 -22.87
N LYS A 141 -12.40 -0.69 -21.81
CA LYS A 141 -13.58 -1.57 -21.70
C LYS A 141 -14.63 -1.28 -22.80
N ILE A 142 -14.80 -0.02 -23.19
CA ILE A 142 -15.70 0.35 -24.27
C ILE A 142 -15.14 -0.13 -25.62
N HIS A 143 -13.86 0.13 -25.90
CA HIS A 143 -13.23 -0.29 -27.15
C HIS A 143 -13.17 -1.82 -27.29
N GLN A 144 -12.92 -2.56 -26.21
CA GLN A 144 -13.02 -4.02 -26.20
C GLN A 144 -14.42 -4.51 -26.60
N ARG A 145 -15.49 -3.88 -26.09
CA ARG A 145 -16.86 -4.24 -26.43
C ARG A 145 -17.24 -3.85 -27.87
N ALA A 146 -16.77 -2.70 -28.33
CA ALA A 146 -17.12 -2.18 -29.65
C ALA A 146 -16.35 -2.87 -30.78
N PHE A 147 -15.07 -3.21 -30.55
CA PHE A 147 -14.16 -3.64 -31.61
C PHE A 147 -13.47 -4.99 -31.36
N GLY A 148 -13.54 -5.55 -30.15
CA GLY A 148 -12.76 -6.72 -29.76
C GLY A 148 -11.32 -6.38 -29.35
N ASN A 149 -10.59 -7.38 -28.86
CA ASN A 149 -9.23 -7.20 -28.30
C ASN A 149 -8.16 -6.97 -29.38
N ASP A 150 -8.28 -7.62 -30.54
CA ASP A 150 -7.28 -7.58 -31.61
C ASP A 150 -7.36 -6.30 -32.48
N HIS A 151 -8.33 -5.44 -32.21
CA HIS A 151 -8.50 -4.22 -32.98
C HIS A 151 -7.43 -3.18 -32.60
N PRO A 152 -6.83 -2.46 -33.57
CA PRO A 152 -5.78 -1.47 -33.30
C PRO A 152 -6.21 -0.36 -32.34
N ILE A 153 -7.50 0.00 -32.31
CA ILE A 153 -8.03 0.98 -31.33
C ILE A 153 -7.96 0.42 -29.91
N THR A 154 -8.36 -0.84 -29.71
CA THR A 154 -8.31 -1.49 -28.40
C THR A 154 -6.87 -1.69 -27.93
N ALA A 155 -5.97 -2.11 -28.83
CA ALA A 155 -4.54 -2.22 -28.55
C ALA A 155 -3.95 -0.88 -28.06
N ARG A 156 -4.32 0.23 -28.70
CA ARG A 156 -3.91 1.58 -28.30
C ARG A 156 -4.42 1.96 -26.91
N SER A 157 -5.66 1.61 -26.56
CA SER A 157 -6.21 1.87 -25.22
C SER A 157 -5.50 1.06 -24.13
N LEU A 158 -5.18 -0.20 -24.44
CA LEU A 158 -4.39 -1.06 -23.57
C LEU A 158 -2.98 -0.47 -23.38
N GLU A 159 -2.34 0.01 -24.45
CA GLU A 159 -1.03 0.69 -24.36
C GLU A 159 -1.10 1.97 -23.49
N LEU A 160 -2.19 2.74 -23.61
CA LEU A 160 -2.42 3.89 -22.74
C LEU A 160 -2.57 3.48 -21.27
N MET A 161 -3.33 2.43 -20.97
CA MET A 161 -3.41 1.87 -19.61
C MET A 161 -2.04 1.43 -19.09
N ALA A 162 -1.22 0.79 -19.94
CA ALA A 162 0.13 0.36 -19.58
C ALA A 162 1.00 1.57 -19.22
N THR A 163 0.91 2.63 -20.01
CA THR A 163 1.63 3.89 -19.77
C THR A 163 1.19 4.51 -18.45
N VAL A 164 -0.11 4.50 -18.13
CA VAL A 164 -0.62 5.01 -16.86
C VAL A 164 -0.09 4.19 -15.68
N TYR A 165 -0.09 2.86 -15.76
CA TYR A 165 0.47 2.01 -14.70
C TYR A 165 1.98 2.23 -14.51
N ALA A 166 2.72 2.40 -15.60
CA ALA A 166 4.14 2.73 -15.53
C ALA A 166 4.39 4.09 -14.86
N GLU A 167 3.57 5.10 -15.16
CA GLU A 167 3.71 6.42 -14.54
C GLU A 167 3.29 6.39 -13.07
N ILE A 168 2.22 5.68 -12.69
CA ILE A 168 1.87 5.48 -11.26
C ILE A 168 3.03 4.81 -10.53
N GLY A 169 3.53 3.68 -11.04
CA GLY A 169 4.68 3.03 -10.42
C GLY A 169 5.86 3.99 -10.27
N LYS A 170 6.18 4.76 -11.30
CA LYS A 170 7.27 5.75 -11.24
C LYS A 170 7.02 6.88 -10.24
N THR A 171 5.81 7.44 -10.15
CA THR A 171 5.51 8.51 -9.18
C THR A 171 5.60 7.99 -7.76
N GLU A 172 5.01 6.82 -7.50
CA GLU A 172 4.98 6.22 -6.17
C GLU A 172 6.38 5.75 -5.76
N TYR A 173 7.15 5.12 -6.65
CA TYR A 173 8.51 4.64 -6.30
C TYR A 173 9.56 5.74 -6.27
N SER A 174 9.41 6.85 -6.98
CA SER A 174 10.45 7.89 -7.00
C SER A 174 10.53 8.63 -5.67
N SER A 175 9.39 9.07 -5.14
CA SER A 175 9.30 9.72 -3.83
C SER A 175 9.66 8.74 -2.70
N LEU A 176 9.11 7.53 -2.78
CA LEU A 176 9.27 6.48 -1.79
C LEU A 176 10.68 5.88 -1.82
N GLY A 177 11.30 5.78 -2.99
CA GLY A 177 12.67 5.28 -3.19
C GLY A 177 13.72 6.14 -2.48
N GLN A 178 13.53 7.46 -2.46
CA GLN A 178 14.39 8.37 -1.68
C GLN A 178 14.24 8.10 -0.17
N CYS A 179 12.99 7.97 0.32
CA CYS A 179 12.70 7.63 1.71
C CYS A 179 13.25 6.25 2.10
N VAL A 180 13.12 5.25 1.24
CA VAL A 180 13.64 3.89 1.42
C VAL A 180 15.16 3.90 1.47
N SER A 181 15.84 4.62 0.58
CA SER A 181 17.31 4.71 0.60
C SER A 181 17.80 5.36 1.91
N ALA A 182 17.09 6.38 2.38
CA ALA A 182 17.37 7.01 3.68
C ALA A 182 17.12 6.05 4.85
N LEU A 183 16.03 5.28 4.84
CA LEU A 183 15.71 4.28 5.86
C LEU A 183 16.72 3.13 5.87
N SER A 184 17.05 2.57 4.71
CA SER A 184 18.04 1.50 4.56
C SER A 184 19.41 1.92 5.11
N LYS A 185 19.87 3.14 4.78
CA LYS A 185 21.11 3.71 5.36
C LYS A 185 21.03 3.84 6.89
N ARG A 186 19.88 4.29 7.43
CA ARG A 186 19.68 4.43 8.88
C ARG A 186 19.72 3.08 9.60
N PHE A 187 19.08 2.05 9.06
CA PHE A 187 19.10 0.73 9.67
C PHE A 187 20.49 0.08 9.57
N ALA A 188 21.14 0.16 8.42
CA ALA A 188 22.53 -0.32 8.26
C ALA A 188 23.50 0.38 9.22
N ALA A 189 23.34 1.69 9.43
CA ALA A 189 24.11 2.43 10.43
C ALA A 189 23.79 2.03 11.87
N ALA A 190 22.51 1.79 12.20
CA ALA A 190 22.10 1.37 13.54
C ALA A 190 22.62 -0.04 13.91
N GLU A 191 22.75 -0.93 12.93
CA GLU A 191 23.30 -2.27 13.10
C GLU A 191 24.82 -2.21 13.39
N SER A 192 25.55 -1.36 12.66
CA SER A 192 26.98 -1.09 12.92
C SER A 192 27.26 -0.48 14.31
N ILE A 193 26.37 0.37 14.82
CA ILE A 193 26.50 0.93 16.18
C ILE A 193 26.26 -0.15 17.25
N ARG A 194 25.28 -1.05 17.03
CA ARG A 194 24.97 -2.12 17.98
C ARG A 194 26.12 -3.13 18.12
N ASP A 195 26.79 -3.46 17.01
CA ASP A 195 27.97 -4.33 17.03
C ASP A 195 29.16 -3.70 17.76
N THR A 196 29.29 -2.38 17.75
CA THR A 196 30.37 -1.66 18.45
C THR A 196 30.12 -1.58 19.97
N VAL A 197 28.85 -1.45 20.40
CA VAL A 197 28.49 -1.35 21.82
C VAL A 197 28.42 -2.72 22.51
N ASN A 198 28.14 -3.79 21.76
CA ASN A 198 28.19 -5.17 22.28
C ASN A 198 29.61 -5.77 22.32
N GLY A 199 30.62 -5.05 21.82
CA GLY A 199 32.03 -5.46 21.82
C GLY A 199 32.86 -4.99 23.02
N LEU A 200 32.26 -4.37 24.05
CA LEU A 200 32.99 -3.97 25.26
C LEU A 200 32.87 -5.08 26.33
N PRO A 201 33.96 -5.80 26.69
CA PRO A 201 33.91 -6.75 27.78
C PRO A 201 33.71 -5.96 29.07
N HIS A 202 32.56 -6.16 29.71
CA HIS A 202 32.33 -5.68 31.06
C HIS A 202 33.17 -6.55 32.02
N SER A 203 34.44 -6.20 32.17
CA SER A 203 35.29 -6.77 33.20
C SER A 203 35.81 -5.66 34.10
N HIS A 204 35.53 -5.84 35.39
CA HIS A 204 36.25 -5.27 36.52
C HIS A 204 35.80 -3.88 37.04
N ARG A 205 34.72 -3.86 37.83
CA ARG A 205 34.67 -2.96 38.99
C ARG A 205 33.72 -3.45 40.10
N GLU A 206 34.14 -4.49 40.83
CA GLU A 206 33.65 -4.70 42.20
C GLU A 206 34.74 -4.25 43.18
N LYS A 207 34.64 -3.00 43.63
CA LYS A 207 35.33 -2.56 44.84
C LYS A 207 34.44 -2.93 46.01
N HIS A 208 34.73 -4.06 46.66
CA HIS A 208 34.22 -4.36 47.99
C HIS A 208 34.71 -3.28 48.96
N SER A 209 33.77 -2.51 49.50
CA SER A 209 33.96 -1.70 50.70
C SER A 209 32.71 -1.84 51.55
N GLU A 210 32.61 -2.95 52.27
CA GLU A 210 31.63 -3.13 53.34
C GLU A 210 32.32 -2.83 54.67
N ILE A 211 32.03 -1.67 55.24
CA ILE A 211 32.30 -1.32 56.63
C ILE A 211 30.97 -0.93 57.26
N ARG A 212 30.38 -1.85 58.03
CA ARG A 212 29.95 -1.63 59.44
C ARG A 212 29.06 -2.77 59.91
N HIS A 213 29.65 -3.62 60.75
CA HIS A 213 28.92 -4.34 61.79
C HIS A 213 28.22 -3.33 62.70
N ARG A 214 26.89 -3.44 62.81
CA ARG A 214 26.16 -3.14 64.05
C ARG A 214 24.81 -3.84 64.01
N LYS A 215 24.80 -5.06 64.52
CA LYS A 215 23.60 -5.70 65.04
C LYS A 215 23.92 -5.97 66.50
N ASP A 216 23.30 -5.21 67.38
CA ASP A 216 22.75 -5.77 68.61
C ASP A 216 21.65 -4.86 69.15
N THR A 217 20.48 -5.48 69.14
CA THR A 217 19.21 -5.11 69.73
C THR A 217 19.33 -4.93 71.24
N HIS A 218 18.89 -3.78 71.74
CA HIS A 218 18.29 -3.69 73.06
C HIS A 218 17.06 -2.79 73.00
N HIS A 219 15.89 -3.43 73.06
CA HIS A 219 14.64 -2.80 73.46
C HIS A 219 14.80 -2.33 74.91
N GLN A 220 14.61 -1.04 75.17
CA GLN A 220 14.10 -0.58 76.45
C GLN A 220 12.90 0.33 76.19
N GLN A 221 11.89 0.06 76.99
CA GLN A 221 10.50 0.48 76.90
C GLN A 221 10.32 1.56 77.97
N GLU A 222 10.11 2.80 77.54
CA GLU A 222 9.56 3.92 78.33
C GLU A 222 8.22 4.22 77.63
N ASP A 223 7.08 4.49 78.27
CA ASP A 223 6.78 5.24 79.48
C ASP A 223 5.26 5.01 79.73
N THR A 224 4.73 4.84 80.95
CA THR A 224 4.13 5.96 81.72
C THR A 224 3.45 5.42 82.98
N PRO A 225 3.44 6.18 84.10
CA PRO A 225 2.50 5.99 85.19
C PRO A 225 1.52 7.18 85.38
N LYS A 226 0.25 6.82 85.66
CA LYS A 226 -0.73 7.47 86.57
C LYS A 226 -1.39 8.81 86.16
N PRO A 227 -2.53 9.21 86.79
CA PRO A 227 -3.20 8.68 87.99
C PRO A 227 -4.39 7.75 87.78
#